data_AF-A0A2D6UDN9-F1
#
_entry.id   AF-A0A2D6UDN9-F1
#
_cell.length_a   1.000
_cell.length_b   1.000
_cell.length_c   1.000
_cell.angle_alpha   90.00
_cell.angle_beta   90.00
_cell.angle_gamma   90.00
#
_symmetry.space_group_name_H-M   'P 1'
#
loop_
_entity.id
_entity.type
_entity.pdbx_description
1 polymer ?
#
loop_
_entity_poly.entity_id
_entity_poly.type
_entity_poly.pdbx_seq_one_letter_code
_entity_poly.pdbx_strand_id
1 'polypeptide(L)'
;MTDLEELVAREFFERSGFFIKRLYHAHAEPTPASNKTKGKAKEIRLHPTYLVQRDTGRTQNEPIGERFQLFSSDLGGLAVATVIFFGWNTPGLNLQVFQSGARYRSWIRNEVLPSYATSLDNALSKISIPVTPLRVVLLPGLPAVEPYRQECIDLLKSGGVDAMYSLRTLIESLVGQVHPRPEVATSTVAELIRLLKVYDLVRPPQMDLFEDL
;
A
#
# COMPACT_ATOMS: atom_id res chain seq x y z
N MET A 1 -2.12 3.41 10.11
CA MET A 1 -3.07 2.52 9.41
C MET A 1 -4.01 1.91 10.43
N THR A 2 -5.26 1.62 10.07
CA THR A 2 -6.22 0.88 10.89
C THR A 2 -6.09 -0.63 10.65
N ASP A 3 -6.59 -1.45 11.56
CA ASP A 3 -6.59 -2.91 11.37
C ASP A 3 -7.41 -3.32 10.15
N LEU A 4 -8.49 -2.61 9.84
CA LEU A 4 -9.29 -2.84 8.64
C LEU A 4 -8.50 -2.58 7.36
N GLU A 5 -7.78 -1.45 7.29
CA GLU A 5 -6.92 -1.17 6.14
C GLU A 5 -5.89 -2.29 5.95
N GLU A 6 -5.29 -2.80 7.04
CA GLU A 6 -4.30 -3.88 7.00
C GLU A 6 -4.92 -5.18 6.48
N LEU A 7 -6.10 -5.55 6.96
CA LEU A 7 -6.86 -6.71 6.50
C LEU A 7 -7.20 -6.60 5.00
N VAL A 8 -7.61 -5.42 4.53
CA VAL A 8 -7.87 -5.18 3.09
C VAL A 8 -6.62 -5.40 2.26
N ALA A 9 -5.48 -4.86 2.68
CA ALA A 9 -4.23 -5.04 1.93
C ALA A 9 -3.77 -6.50 1.92
N ARG A 10 -3.87 -7.21 3.06
CA ARG A 10 -3.57 -8.64 3.15
C ARG A 10 -4.45 -9.48 2.23
N GLU A 11 -5.77 -9.30 2.33
CA GLU A 11 -6.74 -10.01 1.48
C GLU A 11 -6.45 -9.79 -0.01
N PHE A 12 -6.12 -8.56 -0.40
CA PHE A 12 -5.77 -8.25 -1.79
C PHE A 12 -4.56 -9.03 -2.29
N PHE A 13 -3.46 -9.04 -1.53
CA PHE A 13 -2.25 -9.76 -1.93
C PHE A 13 -2.44 -11.28 -1.89
N GLU A 14 -3.10 -11.82 -0.85
CA GLU A 14 -3.34 -13.26 -0.71
C GLU A 14 -4.24 -13.80 -1.83
N ARG A 15 -5.36 -13.12 -2.14
CA ARG A 15 -6.21 -13.48 -3.29
C ARG A 15 -5.51 -13.36 -4.63
N SER A 16 -4.47 -12.53 -4.70
CA SER A 16 -3.65 -12.35 -5.90
C SER A 16 -2.49 -13.35 -6.01
N GLY A 17 -2.43 -14.36 -5.13
CA GLY A 17 -1.42 -15.42 -5.17
C GLY A 17 -0.09 -15.03 -4.53
N PHE A 18 -0.11 -14.17 -3.53
CA PHE A 18 1.09 -13.78 -2.78
C PHE A 18 1.01 -14.20 -1.31
N PHE A 19 2.13 -14.66 -0.78
CA PHE A 19 2.37 -14.73 0.64
C PHE A 19 2.77 -13.37 1.19
N ILE A 20 2.18 -12.98 2.31
CA ILE A 20 2.48 -11.75 3.01
C ILE A 20 3.09 -12.04 4.37
N LYS A 21 4.32 -11.57 4.59
CA LYS A 21 5.04 -11.70 5.86
C LYS A 21 5.27 -10.32 6.46
N ARG A 22 4.76 -10.10 7.67
CA ARG A 22 5.05 -8.90 8.45
C ARG A 22 6.50 -8.94 8.91
N LEU A 23 7.27 -7.88 8.67
CA LEU A 23 8.68 -7.82 9.06
C LEU A 23 8.88 -7.33 10.50
N TYR A 24 7.95 -6.52 11.04
CA TYR A 24 7.89 -6.17 12.46
C TYR A 24 6.54 -5.52 12.86
N HIS A 25 6.24 -5.47 14.17
CA HIS A 25 5.10 -4.73 14.72
C HIS A 25 5.41 -3.24 14.83
N ALA A 26 4.47 -2.38 14.43
CA ALA A 26 4.62 -0.93 14.50
C ALA A 26 4.63 -0.47 15.96
N HIS A 27 5.79 -0.50 16.60
CA HIS A 27 6.11 0.22 17.82
C HIS A 27 7.46 0.89 17.61
N ALA A 28 7.60 2.12 18.12
CA ALA A 28 8.87 2.83 18.10
C ALA A 28 9.92 1.95 18.78
N GLU A 29 10.92 1.46 18.03
CA GLU A 29 12.14 0.98 18.65
C GLU A 29 12.82 2.24 19.24
N PRO A 30 13.05 2.32 20.55
CA PRO A 30 13.84 3.41 21.10
C PRO A 30 15.24 3.29 20.50
N THR A 31 15.64 4.29 19.71
CA THR A 31 17.03 4.43 19.24
C THR A 31 17.97 4.27 20.43
N PRO A 32 19.01 3.40 20.38
CA PRO A 32 19.96 3.30 21.47
C PRO A 32 20.60 4.67 21.68
N ALA A 33 20.59 5.11 22.95
CA ALA A 33 20.88 6.46 23.38
C ALA A 33 22.23 6.97 22.83
N SER A 34 22.17 7.86 21.83
CA SER A 34 23.23 8.83 21.61
C SER A 34 22.98 10.00 22.56
N ASN A 35 23.76 10.03 23.65
CA ASN A 35 23.96 11.23 24.45
C ASN A 35 24.17 12.44 23.55
N LYS A 36 23.20 13.37 23.46
CA LYS A 36 23.40 14.83 23.48
C LYS A 36 22.13 15.63 23.19
N THR A 37 21.87 16.54 24.13
CA THR A 37 21.21 17.84 23.97
C THR A 37 19.68 17.87 23.92
N LYS A 38 19.12 18.67 24.85
CA LYS A 38 17.73 19.12 24.90
C LYS A 38 17.33 19.84 23.60
N GLY A 39 16.93 19.09 22.61
CA GLY A 39 16.06 19.48 21.50
C GLY A 39 15.09 18.31 21.32
N LYS A 40 13.80 18.59 21.08
CA LYS A 40 12.80 17.52 20.87
C LYS A 40 13.24 16.64 19.70
N ALA A 41 13.91 15.53 19.96
CA ALA A 41 14.21 14.53 18.94
C ALA A 41 12.86 14.06 18.41
N LYS A 42 12.58 14.34 17.13
CA LYS A 42 11.35 13.88 16.47
C LYS A 42 11.43 12.35 16.49
N GLU A 43 10.64 11.72 17.35
CA GLU A 43 10.55 10.26 17.44
C GLU A 43 10.13 9.74 16.06
N ILE A 44 11.08 9.13 15.34
CA ILE A 44 10.82 8.64 13.98
C ILE A 44 10.00 7.36 14.11
N ARG A 45 8.80 7.37 13.53
CA ARG A 45 7.85 6.27 13.66
C ARG A 45 8.11 5.23 12.60
N LEU A 46 8.20 3.98 13.02
CA LEU A 46 8.19 2.85 12.11
C LEU A 46 6.76 2.56 11.66
N HIS A 47 6.59 2.38 10.36
CA HIS A 47 5.31 2.03 9.76
C HIS A 47 5.21 0.51 9.52
N PRO A 48 3.99 -0.07 9.50
CA PRO A 48 3.82 -1.48 9.17
C PRO A 48 4.47 -1.79 7.82
N THR A 49 5.38 -2.77 7.84
CA THR A 49 6.16 -3.14 6.67
C THR A 49 6.05 -4.63 6.41
N TYR A 50 5.75 -4.95 5.16
CA TYR A 50 5.46 -6.30 4.72
C TYR A 50 6.40 -6.71 3.60
N LEU A 51 6.83 -7.96 3.65
CA LEU A 51 7.38 -8.64 2.49
C LEU A 51 6.22 -9.37 1.82
N VAL A 52 6.04 -9.11 0.54
CA VAL A 52 5.05 -9.77 -0.32
C VAL A 52 5.83 -10.59 -1.34
N GLN A 53 5.57 -11.89 -1.40
CA GLN A 53 6.25 -12.82 -2.31
C GLN A 53 5.24 -13.71 -3.02
N ARG A 54 5.39 -13.86 -4.33
CA ARG A 54 4.49 -14.69 -5.12
C ARG A 54 4.67 -16.19 -4.81
N ASP A 55 3.56 -16.90 -4.73
CA ASP A 55 3.51 -18.34 -4.42
C ASP A 55 4.13 -19.24 -5.52
N THR A 56 4.15 -18.75 -6.77
CA THR A 56 4.70 -19.50 -7.93
C THR A 56 6.22 -19.79 -7.90
N GLY A 57 6.94 -19.41 -6.82
CA GLY A 57 8.39 -19.58 -6.71
C GLY A 57 9.22 -18.61 -7.55
N ARG A 58 8.58 -17.71 -8.30
CA ARG A 58 9.26 -16.62 -9.03
C ARG A 58 10.02 -15.73 -8.05
N THR A 59 11.29 -15.47 -8.35
CA THR A 59 12.18 -14.69 -7.48
C THR A 59 12.52 -13.31 -8.04
N GLN A 60 12.27 -13.05 -9.32
CA GLN A 60 12.60 -11.78 -9.98
C GLN A 60 11.37 -11.08 -10.55
N ASN A 61 11.27 -9.78 -10.29
CA ASN A 61 10.23 -8.91 -10.84
C ASN A 61 10.49 -8.62 -12.33
N GLU A 62 9.41 -8.46 -13.10
CA GLU A 62 9.50 -7.87 -14.44
C GLU A 62 9.72 -6.36 -14.32
N PRO A 63 10.36 -5.74 -15.33
CA PRO A 63 10.43 -4.30 -15.41
C PRO A 63 9.04 -3.69 -15.42
N ILE A 64 8.74 -2.87 -14.41
CA ILE A 64 7.44 -2.18 -14.28
C ILE A 64 7.29 -1.09 -15.34
N GLY A 65 8.39 -0.64 -15.96
CA GLY A 65 8.42 0.46 -16.92
C GLY A 65 8.31 1.81 -16.23
N GLU A 66 7.72 2.79 -16.89
CA GLU A 66 7.53 4.15 -16.33
C GLU A 66 6.35 4.25 -15.34
N ARG A 67 5.56 3.18 -15.23
CA ARG A 67 4.40 3.10 -14.34
C ARG A 67 4.83 3.21 -12.89
N PHE A 68 4.24 4.16 -12.18
CA PHE A 68 4.50 4.34 -10.76
C PHE A 68 3.34 3.88 -9.88
N GLN A 69 2.10 4.18 -10.27
CA GLN A 69 0.91 3.68 -9.58
C GLN A 69 0.52 2.33 -10.18
N LEU A 70 0.53 1.28 -9.34
CA LEU A 70 0.21 -0.08 -9.70
C LEU A 70 -1.28 -0.38 -9.47
N PHE A 71 -1.80 -1.26 -10.32
CA PHE A 71 -3.16 -1.81 -10.28
C PHE A 71 -3.10 -3.34 -10.18
N SER A 72 -4.25 -3.99 -10.11
CA SER A 72 -4.34 -5.45 -10.07
C SER A 72 -3.76 -6.12 -11.32
N SER A 73 -3.87 -5.47 -12.49
CA SER A 73 -3.27 -5.95 -13.74
C SER A 73 -1.74 -6.01 -13.70
N ASP A 74 -1.10 -5.13 -12.91
CA ASP A 74 0.36 -5.06 -12.84
C ASP A 74 0.97 -6.15 -11.94
N LEU A 75 0.12 -6.84 -11.17
CA LEU A 75 0.58 -7.91 -10.29
C LEU A 75 1.28 -9.00 -11.09
N GLY A 76 0.90 -9.29 -12.34
CA GLY A 76 1.49 -10.33 -13.19
C GLY A 76 3.02 -10.28 -13.28
N GLY A 77 3.62 -9.09 -13.27
CA GLY A 77 5.06 -8.90 -13.29
C GLY A 77 5.74 -8.93 -11.91
N LEU A 78 4.97 -8.88 -10.82
CA LEU A 78 5.48 -8.83 -9.46
C LEU A 78 5.77 -10.23 -8.89
N ALA A 79 7.01 -10.43 -8.47
CA ALA A 79 7.51 -11.63 -7.80
C ALA A 79 7.75 -11.38 -6.31
N VAL A 80 8.42 -10.27 -5.95
CA VAL A 80 8.76 -9.93 -4.57
C VAL A 80 8.81 -8.42 -4.34
N ALA A 81 8.14 -7.94 -3.28
CA ALA A 81 8.10 -6.55 -2.88
C ALA A 81 8.24 -6.37 -1.37
N THR A 82 8.85 -5.26 -0.97
CA THR A 82 8.72 -4.69 0.37
C THR A 82 7.70 -3.57 0.30
N VAL A 83 6.58 -3.72 0.99
CA VAL A 83 5.47 -2.79 0.96
C VAL A 83 5.35 -2.11 2.33
N ILE A 84 5.50 -0.79 2.35
CA ILE A 84 5.41 0.03 3.58
C ILE A 84 4.08 0.77 3.58
N PHE A 85 3.33 0.63 4.68
CA PHE A 85 1.93 1.03 4.73
C PHE A 85 1.72 2.38 5.43
N PHE A 86 1.04 3.29 4.73
CA PHE A 86 0.56 4.56 5.25
C PHE A 86 -0.95 4.64 5.03
N GLY A 87 -1.72 4.79 6.11
CA GLY A 87 -3.19 4.80 6.08
C GLY A 87 -3.75 5.99 6.86
N TRP A 88 -5.06 6.00 7.09
CA TRP A 88 -5.76 7.13 7.74
C TRP A 88 -5.26 7.47 9.15
N ASN A 89 -4.75 6.50 9.90
CA ASN A 89 -4.14 6.73 11.22
C ASN A 89 -2.69 7.24 11.16
N THR A 90 -2.12 7.52 9.98
CA THR A 90 -0.80 8.15 9.89
C THR A 90 -0.89 9.61 10.37
N PRO A 91 0.05 10.09 11.22
CA PRO A 91 0.03 11.46 11.72
C PRO A 91 -0.09 12.51 10.62
N GLY A 92 -0.86 13.56 10.88
CA GLY A 92 -1.03 14.67 9.93
C GLY A 92 -1.95 14.39 8.76
N LEU A 93 -2.42 13.14 8.57
CA LEU A 93 -3.46 12.83 7.59
C LEU A 93 -4.85 12.98 8.22
N ASN A 94 -5.72 13.70 7.52
CA ASN A 94 -7.16 13.77 7.76
C ASN A 94 -7.88 14.08 6.45
N LEU A 95 -9.21 14.11 6.47
CA LEU A 95 -10.00 14.32 5.25
C LEU A 95 -9.66 15.64 4.54
N GLN A 96 -9.45 16.73 5.27
CA GLN A 96 -9.11 18.03 4.67
C GLN A 96 -7.72 18.03 4.03
N VAL A 97 -6.76 17.34 4.63
CA VAL A 97 -5.41 17.16 4.05
C VAL A 97 -5.48 16.29 2.81
N PHE A 98 -6.25 15.20 2.85
CA PHE A 98 -6.43 14.29 1.71
C PHE A 98 -7.10 14.98 0.52
N GLN A 99 -8.09 15.83 0.76
CA GLN A 99 -8.80 16.57 -0.29
C GLN A 99 -8.00 17.77 -0.84
N SER A 100 -6.96 18.22 -0.14
CA SER A 100 -6.14 19.37 -0.56
C SER A 100 -4.80 18.91 -1.13
N GLY A 101 -4.62 19.03 -2.45
CA GLY A 101 -3.39 18.61 -3.13
C GLY A 101 -2.10 19.18 -2.51
N ALA A 102 -2.07 20.49 -2.20
CA ALA A 102 -0.92 21.14 -1.58
C ALA A 102 -0.60 20.61 -0.16
N ARG A 103 -1.65 20.41 0.66
CA ARG A 103 -1.48 19.87 2.03
C ARG A 103 -1.07 18.40 1.97
N TYR A 104 -1.65 17.61 1.08
CA TYR A 104 -1.31 16.20 0.87
C TYR A 104 0.15 16.03 0.44
N ARG A 105 0.61 16.84 -0.52
CA ARG A 105 2.01 16.88 -0.95
C ARG A 105 2.94 17.21 0.21
N SER A 106 2.58 18.21 1.01
CA SER A 106 3.36 18.60 2.19
C SER A 106 3.42 17.48 3.23
N TRP A 107 2.31 16.76 3.40
CA TRP A 107 2.24 15.57 4.26
C TRP A 107 3.14 14.44 3.75
N ILE A 108 3.14 14.14 2.44
CA ILE A 108 4.07 13.16 1.84
C ILE A 108 5.51 13.54 2.15
N ARG A 109 5.89 14.79 1.88
CA ARG A 109 7.26 15.27 2.08
C ARG A 109 7.70 15.18 3.54
N ASN A 110 6.85 15.63 4.45
CA ASN A 110 7.26 15.90 5.83
C ASN A 110 7.03 14.71 6.78
N GLU A 111 6.16 13.77 6.40
CA GLU A 111 5.77 12.62 7.22
C GLU A 111 6.03 11.28 6.52
N VAL A 112 5.54 11.10 5.29
CA VAL A 112 5.65 9.80 4.59
C VAL A 112 7.10 9.47 4.24
N LEU A 113 7.80 10.37 3.55
CA LEU A 113 9.16 10.10 3.07
C LEU A 113 10.18 9.81 4.19
N PRO A 114 10.25 10.61 5.27
CA PRO A 114 11.16 10.31 6.38
C PRO A 114 10.86 8.96 7.03
N SER A 115 9.59 8.69 7.32
CA SER A 115 9.15 7.45 7.95
C SER A 115 9.32 6.23 7.02
N TYR A 116 9.18 6.44 5.71
CA TYR A 116 9.42 5.41 4.69
C TYR A 116 10.89 5.00 4.67
N ALA A 117 11.81 5.96 4.59
CA ALA A 117 13.25 5.67 4.58
C ALA A 117 13.67 4.86 5.81
N THR A 118 13.24 5.28 7.01
CA THR A 118 13.56 4.57 8.25
C THR A 118 12.92 3.18 8.33
N SER A 119 11.68 3.03 7.85
CA SER A 119 11.01 1.72 7.83
C SER A 119 11.67 0.77 6.81
N LEU A 120 12.12 1.30 5.66
CA LEU A 120 12.82 0.54 4.64
C LEU A 120 14.18 0.06 5.13
N ASP A 121 14.98 0.93 5.75
CA ASP A 121 16.29 0.56 6.30
C ASP A 121 16.17 -0.55 7.35
N ASN A 122 15.17 -0.43 8.26
CA ASN A 122 14.89 -1.45 9.25
C ASN A 122 14.47 -2.77 8.60
N ALA A 123 13.60 -2.72 7.59
CA ALA A 123 13.14 -3.90 6.86
C ALA A 123 14.27 -4.61 6.12
N LEU A 124 15.11 -3.87 5.38
CA LEU A 124 16.24 -4.43 4.64
C LEU A 124 17.25 -5.11 5.57
N SER A 125 17.44 -4.61 6.79
CA SER A 125 18.29 -5.28 7.80
C SER A 125 17.77 -6.66 8.25
N LYS A 126 16.46 -6.89 8.14
CA LYS A 126 15.76 -8.11 8.58
C LYS A 126 15.50 -9.09 7.42
N ILE A 127 15.66 -8.65 6.18
CA ILE A 127 15.43 -9.45 4.97
C ILE A 127 16.72 -10.18 4.61
N SER A 128 16.68 -11.52 4.64
CA SER A 128 17.73 -12.38 4.06
C SER A 128 17.16 -13.09 2.84
N ILE A 129 17.02 -12.34 1.74
CA ILE A 129 16.52 -12.85 0.45
C ILE A 129 17.60 -12.55 -0.59
N PRO A 130 17.89 -13.48 -1.52
CA PRO A 130 18.95 -13.31 -2.52
C PRO A 130 18.63 -12.26 -3.60
N VAL A 131 17.41 -11.70 -3.60
CA VAL A 131 16.95 -10.74 -4.61
C VAL A 131 16.49 -9.46 -3.93
N THR A 132 16.83 -8.32 -4.53
CA THR A 132 16.36 -7.01 -4.07
C THR A 132 14.85 -6.88 -4.32
N PRO A 133 14.03 -6.75 -3.26
CA PRO A 133 12.60 -6.60 -3.43
C PRO A 133 12.26 -5.22 -4.00
N LEU A 134 11.17 -5.17 -4.77
CA LEU A 134 10.60 -3.90 -5.23
C LEU A 134 10.15 -3.08 -4.03
N ARG A 135 10.49 -1.80 -3.99
CA ARG A 135 10.18 -0.92 -2.87
C ARG A 135 8.87 -0.19 -3.13
N VAL A 136 7.83 -0.61 -2.43
CA VAL A 136 6.47 -0.16 -2.68
C VAL A 136 5.92 0.60 -1.48
N VAL A 137 5.20 1.69 -1.75
CA VAL A 137 4.40 2.37 -0.73
C VAL A 137 2.92 2.08 -0.93
N LEU A 138 2.21 1.81 0.15
CA LEU A 138 0.75 1.81 0.15
C LEU A 138 0.25 3.12 0.76
N LEU A 139 -0.52 3.88 -0.02
CA LEU A 139 -1.13 5.15 0.42
C LEU A 139 -2.66 5.08 0.31
N PRO A 140 -3.42 5.97 0.97
CA PRO A 140 -4.86 6.05 0.76
C PRO A 140 -5.22 6.36 -0.71
N GLY A 141 -4.40 7.17 -1.38
CA GLY A 141 -4.56 7.58 -2.77
C GLY A 141 -3.55 8.66 -3.15
N LEU A 142 -3.70 9.22 -4.35
CA LEU A 142 -3.02 10.44 -4.77
C LEU A 142 -4.06 11.56 -4.94
N PRO A 143 -3.65 12.85 -4.87
CA PRO A 143 -4.52 13.94 -5.28
C PRO A 143 -5.04 13.70 -6.71
N ALA A 144 -6.30 14.04 -6.95
CA ALA A 144 -6.91 13.90 -8.28
C ALA A 144 -6.57 15.06 -9.22
N VAL A 145 -6.13 16.19 -8.67
CA VAL A 145 -5.94 17.44 -9.39
C VAL A 145 -4.46 17.69 -9.65
N GLU A 146 -4.12 17.97 -10.90
CA GLU A 146 -2.79 18.44 -11.30
C GLU A 146 -2.54 19.88 -10.83
N PRO A 147 -1.27 20.28 -10.55
CA PRO A 147 -0.03 19.53 -10.71
C PRO A 147 0.32 18.64 -9.51
N TYR A 148 -0.48 18.67 -8.45
CA TYR A 148 -0.13 18.05 -7.17
C TYR A 148 0.00 16.53 -7.26
N ARG A 149 -0.75 15.88 -8.16
CA ARG A 149 -0.60 14.45 -8.42
C ARG A 149 0.81 14.13 -8.90
N GLN A 150 1.28 14.79 -9.96
CA GLN A 150 2.62 14.57 -10.49
C GLN A 150 3.70 14.94 -9.46
N GLU A 151 3.55 16.06 -8.76
CA GLU A 151 4.52 16.46 -7.73
C GLU A 151 4.63 15.45 -6.58
N CYS A 152 3.54 14.77 -6.22
CA CYS A 152 3.58 13.69 -5.22
C CYS A 152 4.32 12.46 -5.76
N ILE A 153 4.09 12.08 -7.03
CA ILE A 153 4.80 10.99 -7.69
C ILE A 153 6.30 11.27 -7.72
N ASP A 154 6.70 12.48 -8.14
CA ASP A 154 8.10 12.86 -8.25
C ASP A 154 8.79 12.86 -6.87
N LEU A 155 8.09 13.36 -5.84
CA LEU A 155 8.58 13.28 -4.46
C LEU A 155 8.82 11.84 -4.03
N LEU A 156 7.87 10.93 -4.26
CA LEU A 156 8.00 9.53 -3.87
C LEU A 156 9.16 8.84 -4.63
N LYS A 157 9.25 9.03 -5.96
CA LYS A 157 10.36 8.52 -6.77
C LYS A 157 11.71 9.03 -6.28
N SER A 158 11.82 10.33 -6.01
CA SER A 158 13.06 10.93 -5.49
C SER A 158 13.44 10.39 -4.09
N GLY A 159 12.45 9.91 -3.33
CA GLY A 159 12.64 9.25 -2.04
C GLY A 159 12.99 7.76 -2.13
N GLY A 160 13.22 7.23 -3.33
CA GLY A 160 13.58 5.82 -3.54
C GLY A 160 12.40 4.85 -3.44
N VAL A 161 11.17 5.33 -3.68
CA VAL A 161 9.99 4.49 -3.91
C VAL A 161 10.00 4.07 -5.39
N ASP A 162 9.94 2.77 -5.64
CA ASP A 162 9.89 2.25 -7.02
C ASP A 162 8.46 2.31 -7.57
N ALA A 163 7.47 2.02 -6.72
CA ALA A 163 6.07 2.01 -7.11
C ALA A 163 5.12 2.26 -5.92
N MET A 164 3.85 2.52 -6.20
CA MET A 164 2.82 2.67 -5.18
C MET A 164 1.56 1.87 -5.48
N TYR A 165 0.90 1.40 -4.43
CA TYR A 165 -0.52 1.03 -4.47
C TYR A 165 -1.34 2.09 -3.74
N SER A 166 -2.60 2.22 -4.13
CA SER A 166 -3.58 2.96 -3.33
C SER A 166 -4.55 2.01 -2.63
N LEU A 167 -5.02 2.39 -1.45
CA LEU A 167 -6.08 1.67 -0.77
C LEU A 167 -7.34 1.58 -1.66
N ARG A 168 -7.63 2.66 -2.40
CA ARG A 168 -8.69 2.69 -3.41
C ARG A 168 -8.55 1.55 -4.42
N THR A 169 -7.39 1.39 -5.06
CA THR A 169 -7.15 0.36 -6.08
C THR A 169 -7.27 -1.06 -5.52
N LEU A 170 -6.89 -1.28 -4.26
CA LEU A 170 -7.05 -2.57 -3.60
C LEU A 170 -8.52 -2.90 -3.37
N ILE A 171 -9.29 -1.94 -2.85
CA ILE A 171 -10.73 -2.11 -2.62
C ILE A 171 -11.46 -2.34 -3.94
N GLU A 172 -11.17 -1.55 -4.98
CA GLU A 172 -11.76 -1.71 -6.32
C GLU A 172 -11.47 -3.12 -6.87
N SER A 173 -10.24 -3.60 -6.71
CA SER A 173 -9.87 -4.96 -7.14
C SER A 173 -10.60 -6.04 -6.36
N LEU A 174 -10.68 -5.93 -5.03
CA LEU A 174 -11.38 -6.90 -4.19
C LEU A 174 -12.88 -6.93 -4.48
N VAL A 175 -13.49 -5.76 -4.69
CA VAL A 175 -14.87 -5.65 -5.16
C VAL A 175 -15.03 -6.35 -6.51
N GLY A 176 -14.07 -6.26 -7.43
CA GLY A 176 -14.11 -7.03 -8.67
C GLY A 176 -14.05 -8.55 -8.47
N GLN A 177 -13.19 -9.02 -7.58
CA GLN A 177 -12.86 -10.45 -7.42
C GLN A 177 -13.80 -11.24 -6.50
N VAL A 178 -14.44 -10.59 -5.51
CA VAL A 178 -15.28 -11.30 -4.54
C VAL A 178 -16.65 -11.63 -5.14
N HIS A 179 -16.99 -12.91 -5.26
CA HIS A 179 -18.30 -13.34 -5.76
C HIS A 179 -19.40 -13.24 -4.68
N PRO A 180 -20.65 -12.89 -5.07
CA PRO A 180 -21.78 -12.82 -4.13
C PRO A 180 -22.15 -14.16 -3.48
N ARG A 181 -21.88 -15.29 -4.15
CA ARG A 181 -22.12 -16.64 -3.63
C ARG A 181 -20.75 -17.30 -3.41
N PRO A 182 -20.33 -17.58 -2.18
CA PRO A 182 -19.05 -18.22 -1.94
C PRO A 182 -19.14 -19.71 -2.24
N GLU A 183 -18.07 -20.26 -2.82
CA GLU A 183 -17.88 -21.70 -2.97
C GLU A 183 -17.10 -22.32 -1.79
N VAL A 184 -16.41 -21.49 -1.00
CA VAL A 184 -15.53 -21.89 0.13
C VAL A 184 -15.59 -20.84 1.26
N ALA A 185 -15.07 -21.17 2.44
CA ALA A 185 -14.92 -20.27 3.59
C ALA A 185 -14.39 -18.88 3.19
N THR A 186 -15.06 -17.83 3.67
CA THR A 186 -14.80 -16.44 3.32
C THR A 186 -14.07 -15.71 4.45
N SER A 187 -13.10 -14.87 4.11
CA SER A 187 -12.52 -13.93 5.06
C SER A 187 -13.53 -12.83 5.43
N THR A 188 -13.31 -12.16 6.57
CA THR A 188 -14.17 -11.06 7.03
C THR A 188 -14.29 -9.93 5.99
N VAL A 189 -13.21 -9.62 5.25
CA VAL A 189 -13.24 -8.60 4.18
C VAL A 189 -14.11 -9.07 3.01
N ALA A 190 -13.97 -10.33 2.60
CA ALA A 190 -14.80 -10.90 1.54
C ALA A 190 -16.29 -10.96 1.96
N GLU A 191 -16.57 -11.29 3.22
CA GLU A 191 -17.93 -11.28 3.77
C GLU A 191 -18.55 -9.88 3.74
N LEU A 192 -17.80 -8.86 4.16
CA LEU A 192 -18.26 -7.47 4.11
C LEU A 192 -18.57 -7.06 2.66
N ILE A 193 -17.64 -7.30 1.72
CA ILE A 193 -17.85 -6.98 0.30
C ILE A 193 -19.07 -7.71 -0.26
N ARG A 194 -19.26 -8.98 0.12
CA ARG A 194 -20.44 -9.75 -0.29
C ARG A 194 -21.72 -9.11 0.22
N LEU A 195 -21.78 -8.72 1.50
CA LEU A 195 -22.97 -8.03 2.05
C LEU A 195 -23.25 -6.74 1.27
N LEU A 196 -22.21 -5.94 1.00
CA LEU A 196 -22.35 -4.73 0.19
C LEU A 196 -22.91 -5.00 -1.21
N LYS A 197 -22.53 -6.11 -1.85
CA LYS A 197 -23.08 -6.53 -3.15
C LYS A 197 -24.50 -7.06 -3.06
N VAL A 198 -24.81 -7.88 -2.04
CA VAL A 198 -26.17 -8.45 -1.83
C VAL A 198 -27.20 -7.37 -1.58
N TYR A 199 -26.81 -6.28 -0.91
CA TYR A 199 -27.67 -5.11 -0.68
C TYR A 199 -27.56 -4.04 -1.79
N ASP A 200 -26.94 -4.36 -2.94
CA ASP A 200 -26.77 -3.45 -4.09
C ASP A 200 -26.07 -2.11 -3.75
N LEU A 201 -25.31 -2.06 -2.66
CA LEU A 201 -24.54 -0.87 -2.24
C LEU A 201 -23.27 -0.67 -3.07
N VAL A 202 -22.77 -1.75 -3.70
CA VAL A 202 -21.61 -1.73 -4.57
C VAL A 202 -21.91 -2.55 -5.81
N ARG A 203 -21.75 -1.93 -6.99
CA ARG A 203 -21.92 -2.63 -8.26
C ARG A 203 -20.67 -3.43 -8.59
N PRO A 204 -20.78 -4.66 -9.10
CA PRO A 204 -19.64 -5.31 -9.73
C PRO A 204 -19.17 -4.45 -10.92
N PRO A 205 -17.87 -4.47 -11.27
CA PRO A 205 -17.42 -3.85 -12.52
C PRO A 205 -18.24 -4.45 -13.66
N GLN A 206 -19.10 -3.64 -14.27
CA GLN A 206 -19.87 -4.07 -15.42
C GLN A 206 -18.86 -4.30 -16.55
N MET A 207 -18.86 -5.51 -17.12
CA MET A 207 -18.37 -5.63 -18.49
C MET A 207 -19.40 -4.88 -19.33
N ASP A 208 -19.02 -3.70 -19.84
CA ASP A 208 -19.65 -3.14 -21.02
C ASP A 208 -19.37 -4.12 -22.18
N LEU A 209 -20.11 -5.23 -22.20
CA LEU A 209 -20.33 -5.98 -23.42
C LEU A 209 -21.12 -5.02 -24.29
N PHE A 210 -20.45 -4.47 -25.30
CA PHE A 210 -21.06 -3.77 -26.41
C PHE A 210 -22.25 -4.60 -26.93
N GLU A 211 -23.45 -4.28 -26.47
CA GLU A 211 -24.69 -4.54 -27.20
C GLU A 211 -24.97 -3.28 -27.99
N ASP A 212 -24.31 -3.15 -29.14
CA ASP A 212 -24.70 -2.29 -30.27
C ASP A 212 -23.81 -2.78 -31.45
N LEU A 213 -24.27 -3.76 -32.23
CA LEU A 213 -25.02 -3.61 -33.49
C LEU A 213 -24.28 -2.82 -34.57
#